data_AF-A0A9D6U4S7-F1
#
_entry.id   AF-A0A9D6U4S7-F1
#
_cell.length_a   1.000
_cell.length_b   1.000
_cell.length_c   1.000
_cell.angle_alpha   90.00
_cell.angle_beta   90.00
_cell.angle_gamma   90.00
#
_symmetry.space_group_name_H-M   'P 1'
#
loop_
_entity.id
_entity.type
_entity.pdbx_description
1 polymer ?
#
loop_
_entity_poly.entity_id
_entity_poly.type
_entity_poly.pdbx_seq_one_letter_code
_entity_poly.pdbx_strand_id
1 'polypeptide(L)'
;MKIKHGIITLSVVTVFVIVAASCGNFGSNKTSGDETALKDTVITGQELYRENCAGCHRVDRAGTPPKFPSLVNIKDSMNKEQVYGKIKNGKVLMHSFANLPDNEAYTIASYLLNETDQTTTVSSSSLVELGKNMVRSNCLSCHHLTIHDSVPASAKILCPLIVPSALVGEVKQPSQEQFYLILKTGPCYMPSFDFLNAQDKLAIWTYLNSLRTKAKAN
;
A
#
# COMPACT_ATOMS: atom_id res chain seq x y z
N MET A 1 -13.01 -74.60 26.99
CA MET A 1 -13.55 -75.05 25.69
C MET A 1 -14.77 -74.20 25.34
N LYS A 2 -14.76 -73.64 24.13
CA LYS A 2 -15.85 -73.02 23.34
C LYS A 2 -16.29 -71.57 23.65
N ILE A 3 -16.14 -70.82 22.56
CA ILE A 3 -16.46 -69.42 22.20
C ILE A 3 -17.92 -69.32 21.74
N LYS A 4 -18.55 -68.13 21.88
CA LYS A 4 -19.43 -67.39 20.92
C LYS A 4 -20.11 -66.23 21.68
N HIS A 5 -19.79 -64.95 21.45
CA HIS A 5 -20.09 -64.02 20.33
C HIS A 5 -21.58 -63.70 20.08
N GLY A 6 -21.91 -62.40 20.21
CA GLY A 6 -23.06 -61.68 19.62
C GLY A 6 -24.25 -61.47 20.56
N ILE A 7 -25.06 -60.40 20.53
CA ILE A 7 -25.19 -59.20 19.69
C ILE A 7 -26.18 -58.27 20.45
N ILE A 8 -25.89 -56.97 20.48
CA ILE A 8 -26.80 -55.79 20.43
C ILE A 8 -28.19 -55.92 21.09
N THR A 9 -28.45 -55.14 22.15
CA THR A 9 -29.76 -54.50 22.35
C THR A 9 -29.64 -53.12 23.01
N LEU A 10 -30.01 -52.15 22.19
CA LEU A 10 -30.39 -50.75 22.39
C LEU A 10 -31.21 -50.48 23.67
N SER A 11 -30.84 -49.45 24.45
CA SER A 11 -31.74 -48.78 25.41
C SER A 11 -31.29 -47.35 25.70
N VAL A 12 -31.74 -46.46 24.81
CA VAL A 12 -32.27 -45.11 25.05
C VAL A 12 -31.62 -44.33 26.22
N VAL A 13 -30.58 -43.54 25.91
CA VAL A 13 -30.27 -42.33 26.68
C VAL A 13 -30.96 -41.17 25.96
N THR A 14 -31.98 -40.62 26.62
CA THR A 14 -32.73 -39.43 26.25
C THR A 14 -31.80 -38.21 26.22
N VAL A 15 -31.27 -37.88 25.04
CA VAL A 15 -30.67 -36.57 24.79
C VAL A 15 -31.82 -35.58 24.56
N PHE A 16 -32.00 -34.69 25.54
CA PHE A 16 -32.88 -33.53 25.45
C PHE A 16 -32.48 -32.68 24.23
N VAL A 17 -33.36 -32.68 23.22
CA VAL A 17 -33.32 -31.75 22.09
C VAL A 17 -33.78 -30.39 22.61
N ILE A 18 -32.86 -29.44 22.78
CA ILE A 18 -33.20 -28.03 22.90
C ILE A 18 -33.31 -27.47 21.48
N VAL A 19 -34.55 -27.38 21.00
CA VAL A 19 -34.90 -26.57 19.83
C VAL A 19 -34.91 -25.11 20.27
N ALA A 20 -33.81 -24.40 20.04
CA ALA A 20 -33.86 -22.94 19.96
C ALA A 20 -34.14 -22.55 18.51
N ALA A 21 -35.43 -22.52 18.18
CA ALA A 21 -35.93 -21.84 16.99
C ALA A 21 -35.77 -20.32 17.20
N SER A 22 -34.57 -19.81 16.92
CA SER A 22 -34.38 -18.38 16.76
C SER A 22 -34.78 -18.02 15.35
N CYS A 23 -36.02 -17.56 15.21
CA CYS A 23 -36.51 -16.87 14.02
C CYS A 23 -35.48 -15.83 13.58
N GLY A 24 -35.18 -15.86 12.28
CA GLY A 24 -34.24 -14.97 11.65
C GLY A 24 -34.59 -13.50 11.90
N ASN A 25 -33.57 -12.74 12.28
CA ASN A 25 -33.57 -11.30 12.12
C ASN A 25 -32.54 -10.99 11.02
N PHE A 26 -32.90 -11.32 9.78
CA PHE A 26 -32.20 -10.80 8.61
C PHE A 26 -32.69 -9.36 8.40
N GLY A 27 -32.24 -8.49 9.30
CA GLY A 27 -32.39 -7.06 9.16
C GLY A 27 -31.56 -6.62 7.97
N SER A 28 -32.25 -6.36 6.86
CA SER A 28 -31.73 -5.59 5.73
C SER A 28 -31.11 -4.30 6.26
N ASN A 29 -29.80 -4.25 6.45
CA ASN A 29 -29.14 -2.97 6.59
C ASN A 29 -28.81 -2.46 5.19
N LYS A 30 -29.64 -1.50 4.79
CA LYS A 30 -29.56 -0.74 3.55
C LYS A 30 -28.12 -0.27 3.31
N THR A 31 -27.75 -0.30 2.04
CA THR A 31 -26.84 0.68 1.45
C THR A 31 -27.15 2.09 1.97
N SER A 32 -26.30 2.57 2.86
CA SER A 32 -26.07 3.97 3.11
C SER A 32 -24.59 4.21 2.84
N GLY A 33 -24.30 4.97 1.78
CA GLY A 33 -23.02 5.61 1.65
C GLY A 33 -22.79 6.43 2.92
N ASP A 34 -21.80 6.01 3.67
CA ASP A 34 -21.31 6.72 4.83
C ASP A 34 -19.93 7.27 4.47
N GLU A 35 -19.94 8.47 3.87
CA GLU A 35 -18.86 9.43 4.13
C GLU A 35 -18.93 9.79 5.62
N THR A 36 -18.44 8.91 6.48
CA THR A 36 -18.09 9.29 7.83
C THR A 36 -16.80 10.11 7.72
N ALA A 37 -16.90 11.41 8.02
CA ALA A 37 -15.74 12.27 8.22
C ALA A 37 -14.71 11.53 9.09
N LEU A 38 -13.55 11.21 8.52
CA LEU A 38 -12.57 10.39 9.22
C LEU A 38 -11.93 11.26 10.32
N LYS A 39 -11.54 10.64 11.43
CA LYS A 39 -10.76 11.33 12.45
C LYS A 39 -9.34 11.55 11.95
N ASP A 40 -8.85 12.75 12.19
CA ASP A 40 -7.43 13.08 12.21
C ASP A 40 -6.64 11.96 12.91
N THR A 41 -5.64 11.42 12.20
CA THR A 41 -4.86 10.27 12.67
C THR A 41 -3.42 10.72 12.89
N VAL A 42 -2.84 10.35 14.03
CA VAL A 42 -1.42 10.58 14.29
C VAL A 42 -0.60 9.55 13.51
N ILE A 43 0.34 10.02 12.70
CA ILE A 43 1.27 9.19 11.93
C ILE A 43 2.71 9.51 12.33
N THR A 44 3.60 8.53 12.20
CA THR A 44 5.03 8.71 12.46
C THR A 44 5.79 9.07 11.19
N GLY A 45 6.95 9.72 11.33
CA GLY A 45 7.85 9.98 10.22
C GLY A 45 8.41 8.71 9.59
N GLN A 46 8.53 7.63 10.37
CA GLN A 46 8.89 6.31 9.86
C GLN A 46 7.81 5.76 8.92
N GLU A 47 6.53 5.92 9.27
CA GLU A 47 5.41 5.45 8.46
C GLU A 47 5.27 6.28 7.18
N LEU A 48 5.33 7.61 7.29
CA LEU A 48 5.38 8.51 6.13
C LEU A 48 6.57 8.19 5.22
N TYR A 49 7.74 7.89 5.78
CA TYR A 49 8.91 7.46 5.02
C TYR A 49 8.68 6.12 4.32
N ARG A 50 8.09 5.13 5.00
CA ARG A 50 7.75 3.83 4.42
C ARG A 50 6.81 3.99 3.23
N GLU A 51 5.80 4.83 3.36
CA GLU A 51 4.78 5.07 2.33
C GLU A 51 5.32 5.83 1.12
N ASN A 52 6.29 6.73 1.31
CA ASN A 52 6.68 7.69 0.26
C ASN A 52 8.10 7.52 -0.27
N CYS A 53 9.01 6.91 0.48
CA CYS A 53 10.44 6.94 0.18
C CYS A 53 11.07 5.54 0.08
N ALA A 54 10.56 4.57 0.84
CA ALA A 54 11.19 3.25 0.97
C ALA A 54 11.21 2.45 -0.35
N GLY A 55 10.32 2.74 -1.31
CA GLY A 55 10.33 2.11 -2.63
C GLY A 55 11.65 2.32 -3.41
N CYS A 56 12.33 3.46 -3.18
CA CYS A 56 13.62 3.77 -3.80
C CYS A 56 14.78 3.75 -2.79
N HIS A 57 14.56 4.27 -1.59
CA HIS A 57 15.60 4.41 -0.56
C HIS A 57 15.69 3.23 0.41
N ARG A 58 14.88 2.18 0.21
CA ARG A 58 14.75 0.99 1.08
C ARG A 58 14.21 1.35 2.47
N VAL A 59 13.69 0.36 3.19
CA VAL A 59 13.18 0.56 4.56
C VAL A 59 14.29 0.90 5.54
N ASP A 60 15.47 0.31 5.34
CA ASP A 60 16.67 0.52 6.16
C ASP A 60 17.42 1.82 5.82
N ARG A 61 16.90 2.62 4.89
CA ARG A 61 17.52 3.85 4.37
C ARG A 61 18.82 3.64 3.59
N ALA A 62 19.21 2.40 3.26
CA ALA A 62 20.48 2.13 2.59
C ALA A 62 20.45 2.50 1.09
N GLY A 63 19.26 2.59 0.49
CA GLY A 63 19.09 2.86 -0.93
C GLY A 63 19.67 1.75 -1.83
N THR A 64 20.05 2.14 -3.04
CA THR A 64 20.79 1.28 -3.97
C THR A 64 21.75 2.18 -4.78
N PRO A 65 22.91 2.54 -4.19
CA PRO A 65 23.87 3.45 -4.81
C PRO A 65 24.42 2.90 -6.15
N PRO A 66 24.81 3.78 -7.09
CA PRO A 66 24.76 5.25 -7.01
C PRO A 66 23.38 5.83 -7.39
N LYS A 67 22.44 5.02 -7.88
CA LYS A 67 21.16 5.50 -8.41
C LYS A 67 20.25 6.09 -7.32
N PHE A 68 20.13 5.38 -6.20
CA PHE A 68 19.38 5.84 -5.04
C PHE A 68 20.33 5.90 -3.83
N PRO A 69 20.71 7.09 -3.36
CA PRO A 69 21.72 7.21 -2.31
C PRO A 69 21.19 6.69 -0.95
N SER A 70 22.13 6.31 -0.09
CA SER A 70 21.84 6.02 1.32
C SER A 70 21.44 7.29 2.06
N LEU A 71 20.48 7.17 2.97
CA LEU A 71 20.00 8.22 3.86
C LEU A 71 20.33 7.93 5.34
N VAL A 72 21.04 6.83 5.64
CA VAL A 72 21.35 6.39 7.03
C VAL A 72 22.05 7.50 7.84
N ASN A 73 22.96 8.24 7.20
CA ASN A 73 23.76 9.31 7.83
C ASN A 73 23.51 10.67 7.17
N ILE A 74 22.30 10.93 6.67
CA ILE A 74 22.01 12.17 5.94
C ILE A 74 22.26 13.43 6.79
N LYS A 75 22.09 13.33 8.12
CA LYS A 75 22.37 14.41 9.08
C LYS A 75 23.80 14.93 9.05
N ASP A 76 24.76 14.13 8.58
CA ASP A 76 26.17 14.54 8.48
C ASP A 76 26.40 15.45 7.27
N SER A 77 25.42 15.55 6.37
CA SER A 77 25.55 16.24 5.08
C SER A 77 24.45 17.27 4.80
N MET A 78 23.29 17.18 5.48
CA MET A 78 22.14 18.04 5.24
C MET A 78 21.42 18.38 6.56
N ASN A 79 20.93 19.61 6.66
CA ASN A 79 19.99 20.04 7.69
C ASN A 79 18.52 19.78 7.29
N LYS A 80 17.59 20.06 8.20
CA LYS A 80 16.16 19.79 8.03
C LYS A 80 15.56 20.50 6.83
N GLU A 81 15.90 21.76 6.63
CA GLU A 81 15.42 22.60 5.52
C GLU A 81 15.94 22.09 4.17
N GLN A 82 17.18 21.61 4.13
CA GLN A 82 17.78 21.01 2.94
C GLN A 82 17.12 19.66 2.61
N VAL A 83 16.84 18.83 3.61
CA VAL A 83 16.11 17.56 3.42
C VAL A 83 14.69 17.83 2.94
N TYR A 84 13.96 18.72 3.62
CA TYR A 84 12.62 19.19 3.21
C TYR A 84 12.64 19.71 1.77
N GLY A 85 13.59 20.58 1.43
CA GLY A 85 13.75 21.12 0.09
C GLY A 85 14.02 20.05 -0.96
N LYS A 86 14.75 18.98 -0.62
CA LYS A 86 14.93 17.83 -1.53
C LYS A 86 13.67 17.00 -1.69
N ILE A 87 12.88 16.81 -0.63
CA ILE A 87 11.59 16.13 -0.70
C ILE A 87 10.64 16.91 -1.63
N LYS A 88 10.45 18.21 -1.39
CA LYS A 88 9.50 19.02 -2.16
C LYS A 88 9.90 19.18 -3.62
N ASN A 89 11.19 19.32 -3.92
CA ASN A 89 11.65 19.63 -5.28
C ASN A 89 12.14 18.42 -6.07
N GLY A 90 12.53 17.33 -5.41
CA GLY A 90 13.16 16.18 -6.05
C GLY A 90 14.56 16.51 -6.63
N LYS A 91 15.12 15.56 -7.39
CA LYS A 91 16.36 15.69 -8.16
C LYS A 91 16.52 14.54 -9.15
N VAL A 92 16.60 14.85 -10.45
CA VAL A 92 16.88 13.93 -11.57
C VAL A 92 15.97 12.68 -11.60
N LEU A 93 16.23 11.69 -10.74
CA LEU A 93 15.43 10.47 -10.57
C LEU A 93 14.43 10.55 -9.41
N MET A 94 14.76 11.31 -8.37
CA MET A 94 13.84 11.58 -7.26
C MET A 94 12.79 12.58 -7.75
N HIS A 95 11.54 12.13 -7.88
CA HIS A 95 10.43 13.00 -8.24
C HIS A 95 10.11 14.01 -7.12
N SER A 96 9.48 15.11 -7.50
CA SER A 96 8.99 16.11 -6.56
C SER A 96 7.78 15.59 -5.78
N PHE A 97 7.83 15.77 -4.47
CA PHE A 97 6.70 15.56 -3.55
C PHE A 97 5.98 16.88 -3.25
N ALA A 98 5.79 17.75 -4.25
CA ALA A 98 5.16 19.06 -4.07
C ALA A 98 3.78 18.99 -3.41
N ASN A 99 3.03 17.93 -3.68
CA ASN A 99 1.67 17.71 -3.14
C ASN A 99 1.66 17.09 -1.73
N LEU A 100 2.82 16.64 -1.21
CA LEU A 100 2.90 16.15 0.17
C LEU A 100 2.77 17.36 1.11
N PRO A 101 1.84 17.34 2.08
CA PRO A 101 1.68 18.42 3.05
C PRO A 101 2.99 18.73 3.78
N ASP A 102 3.19 20.01 4.12
CA ASP A 102 4.47 20.47 4.66
C ASP A 102 4.75 19.86 6.04
N ASN A 103 3.72 19.68 6.87
CA ASN A 103 3.85 18.98 8.15
C ASN A 103 4.36 17.54 7.95
N GLU A 104 3.80 16.80 6.99
CA GLU A 104 4.25 15.43 6.66
C GLU A 104 5.70 15.42 6.14
N ALA A 105 6.03 16.34 5.23
CA ALA A 105 7.39 16.46 4.69
C ALA A 105 8.43 16.78 5.78
N TYR A 106 8.10 17.69 6.71
CA TYR A 106 8.97 18.00 7.85
C TYR A 106 9.07 16.83 8.83
N THR A 107 7.99 16.07 9.03
CA THR A 107 8.01 14.87 9.89
C THR A 107 8.88 13.75 9.29
N ILE A 108 8.89 13.58 7.96
CA ILE A 108 9.87 12.71 7.29
C ILE A 108 11.29 13.23 7.50
N ALA A 109 11.53 14.54 7.36
CA ALA A 109 12.83 15.13 7.58
C ALA A 109 13.33 14.92 9.03
N SER A 110 12.45 15.12 10.03
CA SER A 110 12.73 14.81 11.44
C SER A 110 13.15 13.35 11.63
N TYR A 111 12.43 12.41 11.02
CA TYR A 111 12.77 10.98 11.09
C TYR A 111 14.13 10.66 10.48
N LEU A 112 14.43 11.22 9.30
CA LEU A 112 15.71 11.02 8.63
C LEU A 112 16.89 11.60 9.42
N LEU A 113 16.67 12.69 10.15
CA LEU A 113 17.66 13.33 11.01
C LEU A 113 17.74 12.73 12.42
N ASN A 114 16.83 11.81 12.76
CA ASN A 114 16.66 11.21 14.09
C ASN A 114 16.39 12.26 15.19
N GLU A 115 15.55 13.25 14.89
CA GLU A 115 15.05 14.23 15.87
C GLU A 115 14.05 13.59 16.86
N THR A 116 13.76 14.24 17.98
CA THR A 116 12.86 13.67 19.00
C THR A 116 11.39 13.72 18.60
N ASP A 117 10.96 14.76 17.89
CA ASP A 117 9.59 14.90 17.42
C ASP A 117 9.45 14.44 15.96
N GLN A 118 8.86 13.27 15.81
CA GLN A 118 8.69 12.58 14.52
C GLN A 118 7.24 12.14 14.32
N THR A 119 6.28 12.90 14.85
CA THR A 119 4.86 12.62 14.63
C THR A 119 4.15 13.82 14.04
N THR A 120 3.09 13.57 13.31
CA THR A 120 2.17 14.63 12.89
C THR A 120 0.77 14.08 12.74
N THR A 121 -0.20 14.98 12.65
CA THR A 121 -1.57 14.64 12.34
C THR A 121 -1.75 14.68 10.82
N VAL A 122 -2.25 13.60 10.25
CA VAL A 122 -2.73 13.59 8.87
C VAL A 122 -4.23 13.75 8.87
N SER A 123 -4.72 14.57 7.97
CA SER A 123 -6.15 14.65 7.72
C SER A 123 -6.64 13.29 7.24
N SER A 124 -7.75 12.85 7.83
CA SER A 124 -8.79 12.02 7.22
C SER A 124 -8.55 11.69 5.73
N SER A 125 -7.86 10.59 5.43
CA SER A 125 -7.64 10.14 4.05
C SER A 125 -8.43 8.85 3.79
N SER A 126 -9.22 8.84 2.72
CA SER A 126 -9.89 7.62 2.28
C SER A 126 -8.84 6.60 1.81
N LEU A 127 -9.17 5.30 1.81
CA LEU A 127 -8.29 4.27 1.21
C LEU A 127 -7.92 4.58 -0.24
N VAL A 128 -8.81 5.25 -0.98
CA VAL A 128 -8.56 5.69 -2.35
C VAL A 128 -7.50 6.79 -2.38
N GLU A 129 -7.55 7.76 -1.47
CA GLU A 129 -6.57 8.85 -1.44
C GLU A 129 -5.20 8.36 -0.96
N LEU A 130 -5.16 7.48 0.06
CA LEU A 130 -3.92 6.79 0.46
C LEU A 130 -3.33 6.02 -0.74
N GLY A 131 -4.14 5.22 -1.42
CA GLY A 131 -3.70 4.45 -2.59
C GLY A 131 -3.19 5.33 -3.73
N LYS A 132 -3.86 6.45 -3.99
CA LYS A 132 -3.44 7.45 -4.98
C LYS A 132 -2.09 8.04 -4.64
N ASN A 133 -1.87 8.41 -3.37
CA ASN A 133 -0.60 8.94 -2.91
C ASN A 133 0.52 7.90 -3.04
N MET A 134 0.28 6.66 -2.60
CA MET A 134 1.26 5.59 -2.72
C MET A 134 1.61 5.27 -4.19
N VAL A 135 0.63 5.23 -5.09
CA VAL A 135 0.87 5.04 -6.53
C VAL A 135 1.71 6.17 -7.11
N ARG A 136 1.37 7.42 -6.77
CA ARG A 136 2.12 8.59 -7.22
C ARG A 136 3.56 8.57 -6.73
N SER A 137 3.77 8.27 -5.45
CA SER A 137 5.08 8.31 -4.79
C SER A 137 5.99 7.15 -5.18
N ASN A 138 5.44 5.98 -5.52
CA ASN A 138 6.25 4.76 -5.68
C ASN A 138 6.20 4.16 -7.08
N CYS A 139 5.08 4.29 -7.80
CA CYS A 139 4.86 3.57 -9.04
C CYS A 139 5.06 4.46 -10.26
N LEU A 140 4.61 5.71 -10.21
CA LEU A 140 4.57 6.62 -11.37
C LEU A 140 5.94 7.15 -11.81
N SER A 141 7.00 6.86 -11.06
CA SER A 141 8.38 7.09 -11.50
C SER A 141 8.82 6.16 -12.63
N CYS A 142 8.18 4.99 -12.74
CA CYS A 142 8.52 3.95 -13.70
C CYS A 142 7.32 3.57 -14.59
N HIS A 143 6.13 3.53 -14.01
CA HIS A 143 4.90 3.21 -14.71
C HIS A 143 4.17 4.47 -15.17
N HIS A 144 3.53 4.38 -16.31
CA HIS A 144 2.43 5.28 -16.65
C HIS A 144 1.13 4.78 -16.00
N LEU A 145 0.23 5.70 -15.63
CA LEU A 145 -0.97 5.34 -14.87
C LEU A 145 -1.94 4.54 -15.74
N THR A 146 -2.20 5.01 -16.96
CA THR A 146 -3.08 4.36 -17.93
C THR A 146 -2.36 4.10 -19.25
N ILE A 147 -2.90 3.20 -20.07
CA ILE A 147 -2.38 2.93 -21.44
C ILE A 147 -2.37 4.16 -22.36
N HIS A 148 -3.11 5.21 -22.02
CA HIS A 148 -3.16 6.46 -22.77
C HIS A 148 -2.14 7.48 -22.29
N ASP A 149 -1.57 7.29 -21.10
CA ASP A 149 -0.57 8.18 -20.55
C ASP A 149 0.81 7.91 -21.17
N SER A 150 1.62 8.95 -21.29
CA SER A 150 3.00 8.79 -21.73
C SER A 150 3.86 8.13 -20.64
N VAL A 151 4.76 7.24 -21.06
CA VAL A 151 5.74 6.61 -20.18
C VAL A 151 6.65 7.67 -19.56
N PRO A 152 6.87 7.66 -18.23
CA PRO A 152 7.70 8.68 -17.58
C PRO A 152 9.14 8.62 -18.09
N ALA A 153 9.77 9.79 -18.28
CA ALA A 153 11.14 9.87 -18.80
C ALA A 153 12.15 9.11 -17.94
N SER A 154 11.93 9.08 -16.61
CA SER A 154 12.72 8.33 -15.63
C SER A 154 12.70 6.81 -15.89
N ALA A 155 11.64 6.26 -16.47
CA ALA A 155 11.58 4.83 -16.79
C ALA A 155 12.68 4.44 -17.79
N LYS A 156 12.91 5.25 -18.83
CA LYS A 156 13.95 5.01 -19.83
C LYS A 156 15.37 5.11 -19.24
N ILE A 157 15.56 5.99 -18.25
CA ILE A 157 16.85 6.14 -17.56
C ILE A 157 17.14 4.93 -16.66
N LEU A 158 16.11 4.43 -15.97
CA LEU A 158 16.25 3.29 -15.05
C LEU A 158 16.34 1.96 -15.80
N CYS A 159 15.56 1.80 -16.86
CA CYS A 159 15.49 0.60 -17.69
C CYS A 159 15.35 0.96 -19.19
N PRO A 160 16.45 1.12 -19.93
CA PRO A 160 16.39 1.52 -21.34
C PRO A 160 15.86 0.44 -22.28
N LEU A 161 15.79 -0.82 -21.82
CA LEU A 161 15.44 -1.98 -22.64
C LEU A 161 14.01 -2.49 -22.42
N ILE A 162 13.31 -2.02 -21.38
CA ILE A 162 11.96 -2.47 -21.04
C ILE A 162 11.11 -1.28 -20.63
N VAL A 163 9.90 -1.19 -21.21
CA VAL A 163 8.88 -0.25 -20.79
C VAL A 163 7.95 -0.96 -19.80
N PRO A 164 7.83 -0.49 -18.55
CA PRO A 164 6.87 -1.04 -17.61
C PRO A 164 5.44 -0.86 -18.13
N SER A 165 4.58 -1.86 -17.91
CA SER A 165 3.17 -1.82 -18.31
C SER A 165 2.41 -0.68 -17.64
N ALA A 166 1.30 -0.25 -18.23
CA ALA A 166 0.37 0.65 -17.57
C ALA A 166 -0.22 -0.01 -16.33
N LEU A 167 -0.53 0.80 -15.31
CA LEU A 167 -1.20 0.31 -14.11
C LEU A 167 -2.70 0.03 -14.36
N VAL A 168 -3.29 0.70 -15.35
CA VAL A 168 -4.72 0.63 -15.70
C VAL A 168 -4.89 0.57 -17.23
N GLY A 169 -5.81 -0.26 -17.70
CA GLY A 169 -6.22 -0.32 -19.12
C GLY A 169 -5.50 -1.38 -19.96
N GLU A 170 -4.47 -2.05 -19.42
CA GLU A 170 -3.85 -3.22 -20.08
C GLU A 170 -4.88 -4.32 -20.38
N VAL A 171 -4.70 -5.00 -21.51
CA VAL A 171 -5.58 -6.10 -21.96
C VAL A 171 -5.66 -7.22 -20.93
N LYS A 172 -4.53 -7.55 -20.30
CA LYS A 172 -4.45 -8.56 -19.25
C LYS A 172 -4.18 -7.88 -17.92
N GLN A 173 -5.18 -7.86 -17.04
CA GLN A 173 -5.05 -7.35 -15.68
C GLN A 173 -4.82 -8.51 -14.70
N PRO A 174 -3.93 -8.35 -13.70
CA PRO A 174 -3.76 -9.35 -12.66
C PRO A 174 -4.96 -9.42 -11.72
N SER A 175 -5.20 -10.57 -11.09
CA SER A 175 -6.04 -10.66 -9.89
C SER A 175 -5.43 -9.90 -8.72
N GLN A 176 -6.17 -9.70 -7.63
CA GLN A 176 -5.64 -9.03 -6.43
C GLN A 176 -4.45 -9.81 -5.83
N GLU A 177 -4.55 -11.13 -5.77
CA GLU A 177 -3.50 -12.01 -5.28
C GLU A 177 -2.25 -11.95 -6.16
N GLN A 178 -2.45 -11.97 -7.49
CA GLN A 178 -1.36 -11.82 -8.45
C GLN A 178 -0.70 -10.45 -8.33
N PHE A 179 -1.48 -9.38 -8.15
CA PHE A 179 -0.97 -8.05 -7.93
C PHE A 179 -0.12 -7.96 -6.65
N TYR A 180 -0.59 -8.54 -5.55
CA TYR A 180 0.17 -8.59 -4.30
C TYR A 180 1.43 -9.43 -4.41
N LEU A 181 1.39 -10.52 -5.19
CA LEU A 181 2.57 -11.30 -5.50
C LEU A 181 3.59 -10.48 -6.28
N ILE A 182 3.16 -9.73 -7.31
CA ILE A 182 4.02 -8.83 -8.10
C ILE A 182 4.69 -7.79 -7.18
N LEU A 183 3.91 -7.11 -6.33
CA LEU A 183 4.44 -6.14 -5.35
C LEU A 183 5.48 -6.80 -4.44
N LYS A 184 5.20 -8.00 -3.92
CA LYS A 184 6.12 -8.73 -3.04
C LYS A 184 7.41 -9.12 -3.76
N THR A 185 7.31 -9.72 -4.94
CA THR A 185 8.49 -10.27 -5.63
C THR A 185 9.33 -9.21 -6.32
N GLY A 186 8.72 -8.11 -6.77
CA GLY A 186 9.41 -7.12 -7.61
C GLY A 186 10.02 -7.75 -8.85
N PRO A 187 9.21 -8.23 -9.81
CA PRO A 187 9.74 -8.95 -10.97
C PRO A 187 10.61 -8.03 -11.87
N CYS A 188 11.68 -8.59 -12.41
CA CYS A 188 12.64 -7.91 -13.28
C CYS A 188 13.31 -6.70 -12.60
N TYR A 189 13.06 -5.47 -13.09
CA TYR A 189 13.64 -4.23 -12.56
C TYR A 189 12.71 -3.50 -11.58
N MET A 190 11.49 -4.01 -11.36
CA MET A 190 10.58 -3.45 -10.37
C MET A 190 11.10 -3.78 -8.97
N PRO A 191 11.28 -2.79 -8.07
CA PRO A 191 11.73 -3.09 -6.71
C PRO A 191 10.68 -3.92 -5.96
N SER A 192 11.14 -4.72 -4.99
CA SER A 192 10.25 -5.41 -4.07
C SER A 192 9.63 -4.43 -3.07
N PHE A 193 8.32 -4.57 -2.88
CA PHE A 193 7.48 -3.84 -1.94
C PHE A 193 6.97 -4.77 -0.82
N ASP A 194 7.72 -5.82 -0.45
CA ASP A 194 7.33 -6.75 0.63
C ASP A 194 7.21 -6.07 2.01
N PHE A 195 7.75 -4.85 2.14
CA PHE A 195 7.60 -4.01 3.32
C PHE A 195 6.22 -3.38 3.49
N LEU A 196 5.36 -3.43 2.46
CA LEU A 196 4.01 -2.88 2.53
C LEU A 196 3.11 -3.76 3.40
N ASN A 197 2.42 -3.11 4.33
CA ASN A 197 1.45 -3.80 5.19
C ASN A 197 0.16 -4.14 4.40
N ALA A 198 -0.80 -4.81 5.05
CA ALA A 198 -2.06 -5.19 4.40
C ALA A 198 -2.91 -3.99 3.94
N GLN A 199 -2.96 -2.93 4.74
CA GLN A 199 -3.70 -1.69 4.43
C GLN A 199 -3.09 -0.95 3.25
N ASP A 200 -1.77 -0.81 3.19
CA ASP A 200 -1.04 -0.16 2.10
C ASP A 200 -1.35 -0.85 0.75
N LYS A 201 -1.25 -2.19 0.73
CA LYS A 201 -1.57 -3.03 -0.43
C LYS A 201 -3.04 -2.90 -0.84
N LEU A 202 -3.95 -2.85 0.13
CA LEU A 202 -5.37 -2.66 -0.10
C LEU A 202 -5.68 -1.28 -0.67
N ALA A 203 -5.05 -0.23 -0.14
CA ALA A 203 -5.22 1.15 -0.60
C ALA A 203 -4.81 1.31 -2.07
N ILE A 204 -3.60 0.85 -2.42
CA ILE A 204 -3.09 0.85 -3.80
C ILE A 204 -4.06 0.13 -4.74
N TRP A 205 -4.47 -1.10 -4.37
CA TRP A 205 -5.41 -1.88 -5.17
C TRP A 205 -6.76 -1.18 -5.34
N THR A 206 -7.30 -0.62 -4.27
CA THR A 206 -8.59 0.09 -4.25
C THR A 206 -8.55 1.29 -5.19
N TYR A 207 -7.49 2.10 -5.12
CA TYR A 207 -7.32 3.24 -6.03
C TYR A 207 -7.25 2.80 -7.50
N LEU A 208 -6.37 1.87 -7.85
CA LEU A 208 -6.23 1.39 -9.23
C LEU A 208 -7.54 0.77 -9.75
N ASN A 209 -8.26 0.02 -8.92
CA ASN A 209 -9.53 -0.57 -9.30
C ASN A 209 -10.64 0.49 -9.48
N SER A 210 -10.63 1.56 -8.69
CA SER A 210 -11.56 2.69 -8.85
C SER A 210 -11.41 3.39 -10.22
N LEU A 211 -10.21 3.40 -10.78
CA LEU A 211 -9.95 3.92 -12.13
C LEU A 211 -10.42 2.94 -13.21
N ARG A 212 -10.24 1.63 -13.01
CA ARG A 212 -10.70 0.58 -13.94
C ARG A 212 -12.22 0.58 -14.11
N THR A 213 -12.97 0.75 -13.03
CA THR A 213 -14.44 0.85 -13.10
C THR A 213 -14.88 2.11 -13.84
N LYS A 214 -14.24 3.25 -13.59
CA LYS A 214 -14.52 4.49 -14.33
C LYS A 214 -14.21 4.36 -15.83
N ALA A 215 -13.11 3.72 -16.19
CA ALA A 215 -12.71 3.52 -17.59
C ALA A 215 -13.65 2.58 -18.38
N LYS A 216 -14.36 1.66 -17.70
CA LYS A 216 -15.38 0.80 -18.32
C LYS A 216 -16.76 1.45 -18.46
N ALA A 217 -17.00 2.54 -17.72
CA ALA A 217 -18.27 3.25 -17.71
C ALA A 217 -18.39 4.32 -18.81
N ASN A 218 -17.27 4.61 -19.50
CA ASN A 218 -17.17 5.53 -20.63
C ASN A 218 -16.85 4.75 -21.91
#